data_AF-A0A937JYV1-F1
#
_entry.id   AF-A0A937JYV1-F1
#
_cell.length_a   1.000
_cell.length_b   1.000
_cell.length_c   1.000
_cell.angle_alpha   90.00
_cell.angle_beta   90.00
_cell.angle_gamma   90.00
#
_symmetry.space_group_name_H-M   'P 1'
#
loop_
_entity.id
_entity.type
_entity.pdbx_description
1 polymer ?
#
loop_
_entity_poly.entity_id
_entity_poly.type
_entity_poly.pdbx_seq_one_letter_code
_entity_poly.pdbx_strand_id
1 'polypeptide(L)'
;MADLSQSTGAGAGSLYNNFKGGKKELFRRSLLQRREDLNQFKELLERSEQPIELIKNFFLGIADEGEKSHKKGCIVANTIVEMTFVDEDLEKEAAQILKDTEALYTNTIISEQRKGNLQSAISADVLGKHLITLWCGINSSRRIYPDRNILHQQIELQLQILQ
;
A
#
# COMPACT_ATOMS: atom_id res chain seq x y z
N MET A 1 14.40 10.73 -18.90
CA MET A 1 14.72 9.42 -19.46
C MET A 1 16.12 9.01 -19.06
N ALA A 2 17.08 9.94 -19.01
CA ALA A 2 18.41 9.71 -18.43
C ALA A 2 18.35 8.98 -17.06
N ASP A 3 17.61 9.51 -16.08
CA ASP A 3 17.52 8.88 -14.74
C ASP A 3 16.88 7.48 -14.77
N LEU A 4 15.94 7.25 -15.69
CA LEU A 4 15.31 5.94 -15.88
C LEU A 4 16.29 4.96 -16.53
N SER A 5 17.04 5.40 -17.54
CA SER A 5 18.11 4.59 -18.13
C SER A 5 19.20 4.26 -17.12
N GLN A 6 19.60 5.23 -16.28
CA GLN A 6 20.59 5.02 -15.24
C GLN A 6 20.09 4.04 -14.17
N SER A 7 18.83 4.17 -13.74
CA SER A 7 18.28 3.32 -12.67
C SER A 7 17.90 1.92 -13.13
N THR A 8 17.55 1.73 -14.40
CA THR A 8 17.16 0.43 -14.98
C THR A 8 18.31 -0.29 -15.70
N GLY A 9 19.40 0.42 -16.01
CA GLY A 9 20.46 -0.07 -16.89
C GLY A 9 20.06 -0.18 -18.37
N ALA A 10 18.81 0.15 -18.72
CA ALA A 10 18.31 0.06 -20.08
C ALA A 10 18.71 1.28 -20.91
N GLY A 11 19.25 1.04 -22.10
CA GLY A 11 19.51 2.11 -23.08
C GLY A 11 18.22 2.84 -23.46
N ALA A 12 18.31 4.15 -23.74
CA ALA A 12 17.15 4.99 -24.04
C ALA A 12 16.28 4.42 -25.18
N GLY A 13 16.91 3.92 -26.26
CA GLY A 13 16.19 3.28 -27.37
C GLY A 13 15.40 2.03 -26.95
N SER A 14 15.93 1.22 -26.03
CA SER A 14 15.20 0.05 -25.49
C SER A 14 13.97 0.48 -24.68
N LEU A 15 14.11 1.52 -23.84
CA LEU A 15 12.98 2.05 -23.08
C LEU A 15 11.88 2.59 -24.01
N TYR A 16 12.24 3.36 -25.04
CA TYR A 16 11.25 3.86 -26.01
C TYR A 16 10.60 2.74 -26.83
N ASN A 17 11.35 1.70 -27.18
CA ASN A 17 10.80 0.55 -27.91
C ASN A 17 9.81 -0.27 -27.08
N ASN A 18 10.09 -0.47 -25.78
CA ASN A 18 9.24 -1.25 -24.88
C ASN A 18 8.06 -0.46 -24.32
N PHE A 19 8.24 0.86 -24.12
CA PHE A 19 7.23 1.77 -23.59
C PHE A 19 6.95 2.86 -24.63
N LYS A 20 6.16 2.51 -25.65
CA LYS A 20 5.83 3.41 -26.77
C LYS A 20 5.09 4.67 -26.31
N GLY A 21 4.32 4.58 -25.22
CA GLY A 21 3.68 5.70 -24.52
C GLY A 21 4.62 6.48 -23.59
N GLY A 22 5.93 6.21 -23.65
CA GLY A 22 6.95 6.95 -22.93
C GLY A 22 6.90 6.77 -21.41
N LYS A 23 7.28 7.83 -20.67
CA LYS A 23 7.39 7.80 -19.21
C LYS A 23 6.06 7.47 -18.54
N LYS A 24 4.95 7.99 -19.07
CA LYS A 24 3.61 7.78 -18.50
C LYS A 24 3.24 6.29 -18.56
N GLU A 25 3.49 5.61 -19.68
CA GLU A 25 3.24 4.17 -19.81
C GLU A 25 4.08 3.37 -18.81
N LEU A 26 5.39 3.66 -18.72
CA LEU A 26 6.28 2.99 -17.77
C LEU A 26 5.81 3.18 -16.32
N PHE A 27 5.45 4.41 -15.95
CA PHE A 27 4.94 4.73 -14.62
C PHE A 27 3.63 4.01 -14.33
N ARG A 28 2.66 4.04 -15.26
CA ARG A 28 1.39 3.33 -15.16
C ARG A 28 1.60 1.84 -14.93
N ARG A 29 2.47 1.18 -15.71
CA ARG A 29 2.80 -0.23 -15.52
C ARG A 29 3.44 -0.50 -14.14
N SER A 30 4.32 0.38 -13.68
CA SER A 30 4.92 0.28 -12.34
C SER A 30 3.88 0.43 -11.23
N LEU A 31 2.86 1.25 -11.43
CA LEU A 31 1.72 1.39 -10.52
C LEU A 31 0.83 0.12 -10.55
N LEU A 32 0.54 -0.42 -11.73
CA LEU A 32 -0.25 -1.64 -11.88
C LEU A 32 0.40 -2.88 -11.27
N GLN A 33 1.73 -2.92 -11.17
CA GLN A 33 2.45 -3.97 -10.42
C GLN A 33 1.97 -4.07 -8.96
N ARG A 34 1.46 -2.98 -8.36
CA ARG A 34 0.91 -3.01 -6.99
C ARG A 34 -0.38 -3.83 -6.89
N ARG A 35 -1.11 -4.01 -7.99
CA ARG A 35 -2.27 -4.93 -8.05
C ARG A 35 -1.83 -6.38 -7.96
N GLU A 36 -0.68 -6.71 -8.55
CA GLU A 36 -0.10 -8.05 -8.44
C GLU A 36 0.33 -8.34 -7.00
N ASP A 37 0.97 -7.37 -6.34
CA ASP A 37 1.32 -7.48 -4.92
C ASP A 37 0.06 -7.64 -4.05
N LEU A 38 -1.01 -6.90 -4.34
CA LEU A 38 -2.30 -7.04 -3.67
C LEU A 38 -2.91 -8.44 -3.86
N ASN A 39 -2.85 -9.00 -5.07
CA ASN A 39 -3.35 -10.34 -5.35
C ASN A 39 -2.56 -11.41 -4.58
N GLN A 40 -1.24 -11.29 -4.53
CA GLN A 40 -0.40 -12.19 -3.73
C GLN A 40 -0.76 -12.08 -2.24
N PHE A 41 -0.95 -10.88 -1.72
CA PHE A 41 -1.35 -10.66 -0.33
C PHE A 41 -2.75 -11.23 -0.04
N LYS A 42 -3.69 -11.11 -0.98
CA LYS A 42 -5.00 -11.75 -0.89
C LYS A 42 -4.89 -13.26 -0.76
N GLU A 43 -4.07 -13.91 -1.59
CA GLU A 43 -3.85 -15.37 -1.48
C GLU A 43 -3.26 -15.77 -0.13
N LEU A 44 -2.37 -14.95 0.44
CA LEU A 44 -1.83 -15.18 1.79
C LEU A 44 -2.92 -15.08 2.86
N LEU A 45 -3.80 -14.08 2.77
CA LEU A 45 -4.93 -13.94 3.69
C LEU A 45 -5.91 -15.10 3.60
N GLU A 46 -6.24 -15.56 2.39
CA GLU A 46 -7.17 -16.66 2.17
C GLU A 46 -6.67 -18.01 2.74
N ARG A 47 -5.34 -18.19 2.81
CA ARG A 47 -4.70 -19.39 3.35
C ARG A 47 -4.31 -19.28 4.82
N SER A 48 -4.43 -18.09 5.42
CA SER A 48 -4.01 -17.87 6.81
C SER A 48 -5.07 -18.32 7.80
N GLU A 49 -4.63 -19.02 8.86
CA GLU A 49 -5.49 -19.32 10.01
C GLU A 49 -5.72 -18.09 10.90
N GLN A 50 -4.86 -17.08 10.80
CA GLN A 50 -4.90 -15.84 11.58
C GLN A 50 -4.78 -14.61 10.67
N PRO A 51 -5.79 -14.34 9.82
CA PRO A 51 -5.67 -13.29 8.80
C PRO A 51 -5.64 -11.87 9.40
N ILE A 52 -6.25 -11.63 10.57
CA ILE A 52 -6.15 -10.33 11.26
C ILE A 52 -4.70 -10.08 11.74
N GLU A 53 -4.06 -11.08 12.32
CA GLU A 53 -2.66 -10.97 12.75
C GLU A 53 -1.73 -10.81 11.54
N LEU A 54 -2.04 -11.46 10.41
CA LEU A 54 -1.30 -11.25 9.16
C LEU A 54 -1.40 -9.79 8.67
N ILE A 55 -2.58 -9.17 8.76
CA ILE A 55 -2.75 -7.73 8.47
C ILE A 55 -1.92 -6.90 9.44
N LYS A 56 -2.03 -7.14 10.75
CA LYS A 56 -1.27 -6.37 11.76
C LYS A 56 0.24 -6.45 11.52
N ASN A 57 0.76 -7.66 11.29
CA ASN A 57 2.17 -7.88 11.01
C ASN A 57 2.64 -7.19 9.74
N PHE A 58 1.80 -7.13 8.70
CA PHE A 58 2.10 -6.37 7.49
C PHE A 58 2.31 -4.88 7.78
N PHE A 59 1.45 -4.28 8.61
CA PHE A 59 1.63 -2.89 9.03
C PHE A 59 2.86 -2.70 9.93
N LEU A 60 3.09 -3.59 10.91
CA LEU A 60 4.23 -3.48 11.82
C LEU A 60 5.58 -3.61 11.08
N GLY A 61 5.65 -4.47 10.06
CA GLY A 61 6.85 -4.65 9.23
C GLY A 61 7.30 -3.40 8.48
N ILE A 62 6.42 -2.40 8.32
CA ILE A 62 6.78 -1.08 7.77
C ILE A 62 7.87 -0.41 8.61
N ALA A 63 7.82 -0.57 9.94
CA ALA A 63 8.78 0.05 10.85
C ALA A 63 10.18 -0.59 10.77
N ASP A 64 10.27 -1.81 10.23
CA ASP A 64 11.51 -2.58 10.10
C ASP A 64 12.27 -2.26 8.80
N GLU A 65 11.73 -1.43 7.92
CA GLU A 65 12.36 -1.06 6.67
C GLU A 65 13.57 -0.12 6.87
N GLY A 66 14.49 -0.12 5.89
CA GLY A 66 15.63 0.80 5.89
C GLY A 66 15.26 2.23 5.49
N GLU A 67 16.11 3.20 5.85
CA GLU A 67 15.89 4.64 5.61
C GLU A 67 15.54 4.95 4.14
N LYS A 68 16.26 4.36 3.17
CA LYS A 68 15.98 4.57 1.74
C LYS A 68 14.55 4.16 1.38
N SER A 69 14.05 3.08 1.98
CA SER A 69 12.69 2.62 1.75
C SER A 69 11.69 3.53 2.45
N HIS A 70 11.97 3.96 3.68
CA HIS A 70 11.17 4.95 4.39
C HIS A 70 10.93 6.21 3.54
N LYS A 71 11.98 6.74 2.91
CA LYS A 71 11.91 7.93 2.05
C LYS A 71 11.12 7.73 0.75
N LYS A 72 10.97 6.49 0.25
CA LYS A 72 10.14 6.19 -0.94
C LYS A 72 8.64 6.26 -0.63
N GLY A 73 8.25 5.83 0.57
CA GLY A 73 6.84 5.67 0.95
C GLY A 73 6.07 4.72 0.01
N CYS A 74 4.77 4.96 -0.15
CA CYS A 74 3.91 4.18 -1.03
C CYS A 74 3.71 4.90 -2.37
N ILE A 75 4.10 4.25 -3.48
CA ILE A 75 3.91 4.81 -4.83
C ILE A 75 2.43 5.13 -5.12
N VAL A 76 1.48 4.31 -4.64
CA VAL A 76 0.04 4.53 -4.85
C VAL A 76 -0.42 5.82 -4.14
N ALA A 77 -0.10 5.96 -2.85
CA ALA A 77 -0.48 7.14 -2.07
C ALA A 77 0.17 8.43 -2.62
N ASN A 78 1.45 8.37 -2.98
CA ASN A 78 2.15 9.50 -3.61
C ASN A 78 1.47 9.88 -4.94
N THR A 79 1.07 8.88 -5.75
CA THR A 79 0.44 9.13 -7.05
C THR A 79 -0.88 9.86 -6.90
N ILE A 80 -1.70 9.51 -5.91
CA ILE A 80 -2.96 10.23 -5.63
C ILE A 80 -2.65 11.70 -5.36
N VAL A 81 -1.74 11.99 -4.42
CA VAL A 81 -1.43 13.37 -4.01
C VAL A 81 -0.80 14.18 -5.16
N GLU A 82 0.13 13.59 -5.91
CA GLU A 82 0.89 14.29 -6.94
C GLU A 82 0.12 14.47 -8.25
N MET A 83 -0.79 13.54 -8.60
CA MET A 83 -1.49 13.55 -9.88
C MET A 83 -2.88 14.20 -9.83
N THR A 84 -3.42 14.51 -8.65
CA THR A 84 -4.67 15.29 -8.55
C THR A 84 -4.55 16.60 -9.30
N PHE A 85 -5.50 16.87 -10.20
CA PHE A 85 -5.51 18.01 -11.15
C PHE A 85 -4.38 18.03 -12.20
N VAL A 86 -3.55 16.98 -12.28
CA VAL A 86 -2.44 16.87 -13.25
C VAL A 86 -2.72 15.76 -14.26
N ASP A 87 -3.12 14.57 -13.78
CA ASP A 87 -3.37 13.40 -14.61
C ASP A 87 -4.48 12.54 -13.99
N GLU A 88 -5.72 12.82 -14.38
CA GLU A 88 -6.93 12.19 -13.82
C GLU A 88 -6.93 10.67 -14.02
N ASP A 89 -6.31 10.16 -15.09
CA ASP A 89 -6.24 8.71 -15.33
C ASP A 89 -5.35 8.02 -14.29
N LEU A 90 -4.15 8.57 -14.03
CA LEU A 90 -3.23 8.01 -13.03
C LEU A 90 -3.80 8.14 -11.61
N GLU A 91 -4.44 9.27 -11.31
CA GLU A 91 -5.16 9.47 -10.05
C GLU A 91 -6.24 8.40 -9.84
N LYS A 92 -7.11 8.19 -10.83
CA LYS A 92 -8.17 7.18 -10.77
C LYS A 92 -7.62 5.77 -10.60
N GLU A 93 -6.56 5.43 -11.32
CA GLU A 93 -5.92 4.11 -11.19
C GLU A 93 -5.34 3.88 -9.80
N ALA A 94 -4.63 4.85 -9.25
CA ALA A 94 -4.06 4.76 -7.91
C ALA A 94 -5.18 4.68 -6.85
N ALA A 95 -6.21 5.52 -6.97
CA ALA A 95 -7.37 5.48 -6.10
C ALA A 95 -8.07 4.11 -6.13
N GLN A 96 -8.20 3.49 -7.30
CA GLN A 96 -8.81 2.17 -7.42
C GLN A 96 -7.96 1.09 -6.73
N ILE A 97 -6.63 1.16 -6.78
CA ILE A 97 -5.77 0.21 -6.05
C ILE A 97 -6.00 0.29 -4.54
N LEU A 98 -6.12 1.49 -3.97
CA LEU A 98 -6.43 1.64 -2.54
C LEU A 98 -7.83 1.15 -2.22
N LYS A 99 -8.83 1.41 -3.07
CA LYS A 99 -10.20 0.89 -2.88
C LYS A 99 -10.28 -0.64 -2.94
N ASP A 100 -9.51 -1.26 -3.84
CA ASP A 100 -9.43 -2.72 -3.93
C ASP A 100 -8.77 -3.31 -2.67
N THR A 101 -7.76 -2.62 -2.14
CA THR A 101 -7.10 -2.97 -0.87
C THR A 101 -8.06 -2.78 0.32
N GLU A 102 -8.84 -1.70 0.34
CA GLU A 102 -9.89 -1.44 1.33
C GLU A 102 -10.92 -2.57 1.37
N ALA A 103 -11.38 -2.98 0.19
CA ALA A 103 -12.35 -4.06 0.05
C ALA A 103 -11.78 -5.38 0.55
N LEU A 104 -10.50 -5.68 0.28
CA LEU A 104 -9.83 -6.85 0.82
C LEU A 104 -9.83 -6.84 2.35
N TYR A 105 -9.35 -5.76 2.98
CA TYR A 105 -9.35 -5.65 4.44
C TYR A 105 -10.77 -5.75 5.03
N THR A 106 -11.73 -5.04 4.45
CA THR A 106 -13.12 -5.06 4.88
C THR A 106 -13.69 -6.46 4.84
N ASN A 107 -13.50 -7.19 3.74
CA ASN A 107 -14.01 -8.55 3.59
C ASN A 107 -13.36 -9.54 4.57
N THR A 108 -12.05 -9.41 4.80
CA THR A 108 -11.36 -10.21 5.82
C THR A 108 -11.93 -9.93 7.21
N ILE A 109 -12.11 -8.67 7.58
CA ILE A 109 -12.66 -8.27 8.89
C ILE A 109 -14.10 -8.77 9.07
N ILE A 110 -14.96 -8.65 8.05
CA ILE A 110 -16.32 -9.21 8.07
C ILE A 110 -16.29 -10.71 8.36
N SER A 111 -15.40 -11.44 7.68
CA SER A 111 -15.27 -12.89 7.84
C SER A 111 -14.89 -13.26 9.27
N GLU A 112 -13.90 -12.58 9.84
CA GLU A 112 -13.39 -12.88 11.19
C GLU A 112 -14.34 -12.42 12.31
N GLN A 113 -15.06 -11.30 12.13
CA GLN A 113 -16.14 -10.90 13.03
C GLN A 113 -17.27 -11.95 13.05
N ARG A 114 -17.66 -12.47 11.88
CA ARG A 114 -18.70 -13.52 11.78
C ARG A 114 -18.27 -14.84 12.44
N LYS A 115 -16.99 -15.18 12.38
CA LYS A 115 -16.43 -16.36 13.05
C LYS A 115 -16.26 -16.16 14.56
N GLY A 116 -16.34 -14.92 15.06
CA GLY A 116 -16.06 -14.58 16.46
C GLY A 116 -14.57 -14.47 16.79
N ASN A 117 -13.69 -14.48 15.78
CA ASN A 117 -12.24 -14.35 15.94
C ASN A 117 -11.79 -12.90 16.13
N LEU A 118 -12.66 -11.93 15.82
CA LEU A 118 -12.46 -10.51 16.04
C LEU A 118 -13.67 -9.94 16.76
N GLN A 119 -13.49 -9.36 17.96
CA GLN A 119 -14.58 -8.97 18.84
C GLN A 119 -14.94 -7.47 18.76
N SER A 120 -14.21 -6.71 17.94
CA SER A 120 -14.42 -5.28 17.74
C SER A 120 -15.87 -4.97 17.37
N ALA A 121 -16.48 -4.06 18.12
CA ALA A 121 -17.84 -3.56 17.86
C ALA A 121 -17.90 -2.55 16.69
N ILE A 122 -16.74 -2.15 16.14
CA ILE A 122 -16.66 -1.23 15.02
C ILE A 122 -17.04 -1.98 13.73
N SER A 123 -17.81 -1.34 12.86
CA SER A 123 -18.19 -1.95 11.59
C SER A 123 -16.95 -2.19 10.72
N ALA A 124 -16.93 -3.33 10.03
CA ALA A 124 -15.81 -3.70 9.16
C ALA A 124 -15.52 -2.66 8.08
N ASP A 125 -16.54 -1.94 7.60
CA ASP A 125 -16.37 -0.90 6.58
C ASP A 125 -15.61 0.32 7.13
N VAL A 126 -15.78 0.65 8.41
CA VAL A 126 -15.05 1.74 9.08
C VAL A 126 -13.62 1.28 9.36
N LEU A 127 -13.43 0.04 9.81
CA LEU A 127 -12.10 -0.53 10.04
C LEU A 127 -11.29 -0.63 8.73
N GLY A 128 -11.92 -1.03 7.61
CA GLY A 128 -11.26 -1.05 6.30
C GLY A 128 -10.76 0.33 5.87
N LYS A 129 -11.61 1.37 5.98
CA LYS A 129 -11.23 2.76 5.69
C LYS A 129 -10.14 3.28 6.63
N HIS A 130 -10.21 2.92 7.91
CA HIS A 130 -9.18 3.23 8.89
C HIS A 130 -7.83 2.66 8.48
N LEU A 131 -7.76 1.40 8.06
CA LEU A 131 -6.51 0.78 7.61
C LEU A 131 -5.91 1.46 6.38
N ILE A 132 -6.73 1.92 5.43
CA ILE A 132 -6.24 2.72 4.30
C ILE A 132 -5.72 4.09 4.77
N THR A 133 -6.43 4.74 5.70
CA THR A 133 -6.01 6.03 6.26
C THR A 133 -4.69 5.88 7.01
N LEU A 134 -4.55 4.84 7.84
CA LEU A 134 -3.32 4.48 8.52
C LEU A 134 -2.19 4.22 7.51
N TRP A 135 -2.45 3.45 6.45
CA TRP A 135 -1.46 3.12 5.43
C TRP A 135 -0.91 4.38 4.73
N CYS A 136 -1.79 5.29 4.32
CA CYS A 136 -1.40 6.55 3.70
C CYS A 136 -0.65 7.46 4.70
N GLY A 137 -1.13 7.55 5.93
CA GLY A 137 -0.52 8.36 7.00
C GLY A 137 0.86 7.86 7.41
N ILE A 138 1.04 6.54 7.60
CA ILE A 138 2.32 5.96 8.01
C ILE A 138 3.37 6.05 6.91
N ASN A 139 3.00 5.84 5.64
CA ASN A 139 3.92 5.99 4.51
C ASN A 139 4.37 7.43 4.28
N SER A 140 3.61 8.40 4.79
CA SER A 140 4.00 9.82 4.80
C SER A 140 4.87 10.14 6.01
N SER A 141 4.45 9.72 7.21
CA SER A 141 5.14 10.04 8.47
C SER A 141 6.44 9.26 8.70
N ARG A 142 6.60 8.05 8.16
CA ARG A 142 7.87 7.29 8.24
C ARG A 142 9.06 8.01 7.60
N ARG A 143 8.79 9.03 6.77
CA ARG A 143 9.81 9.90 6.16
C ARG A 143 10.44 10.88 7.17
N ILE A 144 9.72 11.24 8.24
CA ILE A 144 10.16 12.18 9.28
C ILE A 144 10.55 11.48 10.59
N TYR A 145 10.09 10.25 10.81
CA TYR A 145 10.45 9.44 11.97
C TYR A 145 11.27 8.22 11.53
N PRO A 146 12.61 8.28 11.49
CA PRO A 146 13.44 7.13 11.13
C PRO A 146 13.60 6.14 12.29
N ASP A 147 13.20 6.51 13.51
CA ASP A 147 13.28 5.63 14.67
C ASP A 147 12.23 4.52 14.59
N ARG A 148 12.73 3.29 14.48
CA ARG A 148 11.94 2.07 14.40
C ARG A 148 10.98 1.90 15.57
N ASN A 149 11.43 2.15 16.80
CA ASN A 149 10.62 1.92 18.00
C ASN A 149 9.46 2.91 18.07
N ILE A 150 9.71 4.18 17.73
CA ILE A 150 8.67 5.20 17.68
C ILE A 150 7.62 4.84 16.63
N LEU A 151 8.03 4.45 15.43
CA LEU A 151 7.09 4.03 14.38
C LEU A 151 6.30 2.79 14.78
N HIS A 152 6.95 1.79 15.35
CA HIS A 152 6.30 0.58 15.82
C HIS A 152 5.21 0.89 16.85
N GLN A 153 5.50 1.73 17.86
CA GLN A 153 4.53 2.16 18.86
C GLN A 153 3.34 2.91 18.25
N GLN A 154 3.58 3.79 17.28
CA GLN A 154 2.52 4.52 16.59
C GLN A 154 1.61 3.59 15.79
N ILE A 155 2.18 2.62 15.07
CA ILE A 155 1.43 1.64 14.29
C ILE A 155 0.63 0.73 15.23
N GLU A 156 1.25 0.23 16.29
CA GLU A 156 0.62 -0.66 17.26
C GLU A 156 -0.60 0.00 17.92
N LEU A 157 -0.49 1.26 18.37
CA LEU A 157 -1.60 2.03 18.91
C LEU A 157 -2.80 2.07 17.94
N GLN A 158 -2.54 2.30 16.66
CA GLN A 158 -3.58 2.42 15.63
C GLN A 158 -4.23 1.07 15.28
N LEU A 159 -3.54 -0.05 15.55
CA LEU A 159 -4.02 -1.41 15.30
C LEU A 159 -4.75 -2.01 16.50
N GLN A 160 -4.71 -1.40 17.70
CA GLN A 160 -5.43 -1.86 18.88
C GLN A 160 -6.95 -1.93 18.69
N ILE A 161 -7.49 -1.20 17.71
CA ILE A 161 -8.92 -1.25 17.38
C ILE A 161 -9.35 -2.56 16.68
N LEU A 162 -8.38 -3.38 16.24
CA LEU A 162 -8.57 -4.71 15.67
C LEU A 162 -8.43 -5.81 16.74
N GLN A 163 -9.15 -5.68 17.85
CA GLN A 163 -9.24 -6.68 18.93
C GLN A 163 -10.65 -7.27 18.97
#